data_AF-A0A1S9TFG8-F1
#
_entry.id   AF-A0A1S9TFG8-F1
#
_cell.length_a   1.000
_cell.length_b   1.000
_cell.length_c   1.000
_cell.angle_alpha   90.00
_cell.angle_beta   90.00
_cell.angle_gamma   90.00
#
_symmetry.space_group_name_H-M   'P 1'
#
loop_
_entity.id
_entity.type
_entity.pdbx_description
1 polymer ?
#
loop_
_entity_poly.entity_id
_entity_poly.type
_entity_poly.pdbx_seq_one_letter_code
_entity_poly.pdbx_strand_id
1 'polypeptide(L)'
;MLKTFKNNLFEVGVKLENGEVLFDVEQVAKSLGFTQVKGDKTYIRWTTVNNYLQKYLSQDVGKGDLIPESLVYKLAFKASNDAAEAFQDWLSIEVVPSIRKHGGFLTAEKIEEVLLDPDTLIKLATNLKEERERRIHLENQIQVDRPYTNFAKSIAHSSDSITIGEFSKILANTGIRIGRNRLFNWLREQGYLIKRGREKNNPQQVYIDRGFFQLKESIVHTIDGDLTRTTTLLTGKGQLYLLDKLKEAFCA
;
A
#
# COMPACT_ATOMS: atom_id res chain seq x y z
N MET A 1 1.21 2.31 18.41
CA MET A 1 1.97 2.10 19.66
C MET A 1 2.57 0.70 19.59
N LEU A 2 3.88 0.55 19.82
CA LEU A 2 4.49 -0.79 19.91
C LEU A 2 4.01 -1.45 21.20
N LYS A 3 3.55 -2.70 21.10
CA LYS A 3 3.18 -3.59 22.20
C LYS A 3 4.13 -4.77 22.21
N THR A 4 4.49 -5.30 23.37
CA THR A 4 5.32 -6.51 23.42
C THR A 4 4.45 -7.75 23.28
N PHE A 5 4.73 -8.59 22.29
CA PHE A 5 4.21 -9.95 22.21
C PHE A 5 5.17 -10.87 22.95
N LYS A 6 4.63 -11.61 23.92
CA LYS A 6 5.39 -12.57 24.72
C LYS A 6 4.67 -13.92 24.69
N ASN A 7 5.37 -14.96 24.27
CA ASN A 7 5.00 -16.33 24.55
C ASN A 7 6.14 -17.02 25.33
N ASN A 8 6.02 -18.31 25.61
CA ASN A 8 7.06 -19.05 26.33
C ASN A 8 8.41 -19.12 25.58
N LEU A 9 8.47 -18.75 24.30
CA LEU A 9 9.62 -18.94 23.42
C LEU A 9 10.25 -17.63 22.92
N PHE A 10 9.48 -16.55 22.85
CA PHE A 10 9.86 -15.27 22.26
C PHE A 10 9.26 -14.08 23.01
N GLU A 11 10.04 -13.00 23.09
CA GLU A 11 9.59 -11.69 23.53
C GLU A 11 9.97 -10.67 22.46
N VAL A 12 8.97 -10.19 21.70
CA VAL A 12 9.20 -9.38 20.49
C VAL A 12 8.24 -8.19 20.47
N GLY A 13 8.76 -7.03 20.10
CA GLY A 13 7.99 -5.82 19.86
C GLY A 13 7.11 -5.96 18.62
N VAL A 14 5.84 -5.61 18.78
CA VAL A 14 4.78 -5.77 17.80
C VAL A 14 4.05 -4.45 17.58
N LYS A 15 3.74 -4.16 16.33
CA LYS A 15 2.87 -3.06 15.92
C LYS A 15 1.66 -3.65 15.18
N LEU A 16 0.47 -3.28 15.62
CA LEU A 16 -0.77 -3.54 14.88
C LEU A 16 -0.99 -2.40 13.88
N GLU A 17 -1.02 -2.73 12.60
CA GLU A 17 -1.25 -1.78 11.52
C GLU A 17 -2.19 -2.41 10.48
N ASN A 18 -3.32 -1.76 10.19
CA ASN A 18 -4.33 -2.22 9.22
C ASN A 18 -4.85 -3.66 9.42
N GLY A 19 -4.89 -4.15 10.67
CA GLY A 19 -5.32 -5.53 10.97
C GLY A 19 -4.22 -6.59 10.77
N GLU A 20 -3.01 -6.17 10.39
CA GLU A 20 -1.83 -7.03 10.34
C GLU A 20 -0.93 -6.80 11.56
N VAL A 21 -0.34 -7.88 12.03
CA VAL A 21 0.62 -7.90 13.12
C VAL A 21 2.01 -7.81 12.51
N LEU A 22 2.71 -6.70 12.79
CA LEU A 22 4.07 -6.46 12.33
C LEU A 22 5.05 -6.58 13.48
N PHE A 23 6.20 -7.18 13.24
CA PHE A 23 7.22 -7.50 14.24
C PHE A 23 8.50 -6.71 13.98
N ASP A 24 9.12 -6.21 15.04
CA ASP A 24 10.43 -5.58 14.98
C ASP A 24 11.50 -6.59 14.56
N VAL A 25 12.10 -6.37 13.39
CA VAL A 25 13.04 -7.34 12.80
C VAL A 25 14.33 -7.48 13.60
N GLU A 26 14.76 -6.43 14.31
CA GLU A 26 15.95 -6.49 15.16
C GLU A 26 15.70 -7.44 16.35
N GLN A 27 14.54 -7.33 16.99
CA GLN A 27 14.18 -8.18 18.12
C GLN A 27 13.94 -9.63 17.69
N VAL A 28 13.30 -9.84 16.53
CA VAL A 28 13.17 -11.17 15.92
C VAL A 28 14.55 -11.77 15.66
N ALA A 29 15.45 -11.02 15.03
CA ALA A 29 16.79 -11.51 14.70
C ALA A 29 17.60 -11.85 15.95
N LYS A 30 17.48 -11.07 17.04
CA LYS A 30 18.08 -11.39 18.34
C LYS A 30 17.53 -12.70 18.91
N SER A 31 16.21 -12.84 18.94
CA SER A 31 15.54 -14.00 19.53
C SER A 31 15.83 -15.30 18.79
N LEU A 32 16.00 -15.21 17.47
CA LEU A 32 16.33 -16.34 16.59
C LEU A 32 17.84 -16.59 16.47
N GLY A 33 18.67 -15.91 17.25
CA GLY A 33 20.10 -16.15 17.28
C GLY A 33 20.85 -15.68 16.03
N PHE A 34 20.25 -14.84 15.17
CA PHE A 34 20.93 -14.19 14.04
C PHE A 34 21.84 -13.04 14.51
N THR A 35 22.71 -13.33 15.47
CA THR A 35 23.59 -12.37 16.12
C THR A 35 25.05 -12.79 16.03
N GLN A 36 25.93 -11.83 16.20
CA GLN A 36 27.37 -12.03 16.33
C GLN A 36 27.89 -11.14 17.45
N VAL A 37 28.81 -11.68 18.25
CA VAL A 37 29.46 -10.92 19.32
C VAL A 37 30.79 -10.41 18.79
N LYS A 38 31.05 -9.10 18.94
CA LYS A 38 32.33 -8.47 18.58
C LYS A 38 32.76 -7.57 19.75
N GLY A 39 33.73 -8.05 20.53
CA GLY A 39 34.05 -7.49 21.84
C GLY A 39 32.88 -7.68 22.80
N ASP A 40 32.54 -6.64 23.58
CA ASP A 40 31.42 -6.68 24.54
C ASP A 40 30.05 -6.33 23.92
N LYS A 41 29.98 -6.21 22.59
CA LYS A 41 28.77 -5.79 21.89
C LYS A 41 28.22 -6.89 20.99
N THR A 42 26.91 -7.11 21.08
CA THR A 42 26.16 -8.01 20.21
C THR A 42 25.57 -7.25 19.03
N TYR A 43 25.81 -7.75 17.83
CA TYR A 43 25.32 -7.18 16.57
C TYR A 43 24.45 -8.18 15.83
N ILE A 44 23.46 -7.69 15.08
CA ILE A 44 22.67 -8.52 14.18
C ILE A 44 23.47 -8.88 12.93
N ARG A 45 23.34 -10.12 12.46
CA ARG A 45 23.86 -10.58 11.17
C ARG A 45 22.91 -10.19 10.04
N TRP A 46 22.82 -8.89 9.75
CA TRP A 46 21.89 -8.35 8.73
C TRP A 46 22.04 -9.02 7.37
N THR A 47 23.26 -9.32 6.94
CA THR A 47 23.52 -10.04 5.69
C THR A 47 22.81 -11.39 5.66
N THR A 48 22.83 -12.15 6.75
CA THR A 48 22.14 -13.45 6.85
C THR A 48 20.62 -13.28 6.81
N VAL A 49 20.09 -12.32 7.58
CA VAL A 49 18.65 -12.02 7.62
C VAL A 49 18.15 -11.61 6.24
N ASN A 50 18.81 -10.64 5.59
CA ASN A 50 18.45 -10.17 4.25
C ASN A 50 18.61 -11.26 3.19
N ASN A 51 19.64 -12.12 3.29
CA ASN A 51 19.77 -13.26 2.39
C ASN A 51 18.57 -14.23 2.45
N TYR A 52 17.92 -14.39 3.60
CA TYR A 52 16.71 -15.20 3.72
C TYR A 52 15.44 -14.46 3.28
N LEU A 53 15.42 -13.13 3.41
CA LEU A 53 14.25 -12.30 3.09
C LEU A 53 14.23 -11.75 1.66
N GLN A 54 15.35 -11.71 0.95
CA GLN A 54 15.48 -11.14 -0.41
C GLN A 54 14.52 -11.74 -1.45
N LYS A 55 14.01 -12.96 -1.20
CA LYS A 55 13.02 -13.61 -2.07
C LYS A 55 11.61 -13.06 -1.88
N TYR A 56 11.36 -12.36 -0.78
CA TYR A 56 10.05 -11.91 -0.33
C TYR A 56 9.96 -10.38 -0.25
N LEU A 57 11.09 -9.69 -0.10
CA LEU A 57 11.19 -8.25 -0.02
C LEU A 57 12.05 -7.71 -1.17
N SER A 58 11.60 -6.61 -1.78
CA SER A 58 12.36 -5.92 -2.84
C SER A 58 13.49 -5.05 -2.30
N GLN A 59 13.49 -4.77 -1.00
CA GLN A 59 14.47 -3.95 -0.32
C GLN A 59 14.93 -4.67 0.95
N ASP A 60 16.21 -4.49 1.27
CA ASP A 60 16.82 -5.01 2.48
C ASP A 60 16.19 -4.36 3.73
N VAL A 61 16.09 -5.14 4.80
CA VAL A 61 15.65 -4.66 6.09
C VAL A 61 16.82 -4.33 7.01
N GLY A 62 16.58 -3.41 7.93
CA GLY A 62 17.52 -2.93 8.91
C GLY A 62 16.86 -2.57 10.23
N LYS A 63 17.60 -1.80 11.03
CA LYS A 63 17.18 -1.41 12.38
C LYS A 63 15.93 -0.53 12.34
N GLY A 64 14.91 -0.92 13.10
CA GLY A 64 13.63 -0.20 13.20
C GLY A 64 12.61 -0.58 12.12
N ASP A 65 12.97 -1.47 11.19
CA ASP A 65 12.03 -2.00 10.22
C ASP A 65 11.10 -3.03 10.85
N LEU A 66 9.91 -3.12 10.27
CA LEU A 66 8.87 -4.02 10.71
C LEU A 66 8.60 -5.04 9.62
N ILE A 67 8.52 -6.31 10.00
CA ILE A 67 8.23 -7.43 9.10
C ILE A 67 6.92 -8.11 9.49
N PRO A 68 6.11 -8.59 8.52
CA PRO A 68 4.91 -9.35 8.85
C PRO A 68 5.27 -10.71 9.44
N GLU A 69 4.34 -11.28 10.21
CA GLU A 69 4.46 -12.57 10.90
C GLU A 69 4.93 -13.71 9.98
N SER A 70 4.48 -13.71 8.73
CA SER A 70 4.87 -14.71 7.73
C SER A 70 6.38 -14.73 7.46
N LEU A 71 7.06 -13.58 7.58
CA LEU A 71 8.52 -13.50 7.45
C LEU A 71 9.22 -13.94 8.74
N VAL A 72 8.61 -13.71 9.91
CA VAL A 72 9.11 -14.22 11.19
C VAL A 72 9.18 -15.75 11.15
N TYR A 73 8.12 -16.43 10.68
CA TYR A 73 8.14 -17.88 10.54
C TYR A 73 9.21 -18.37 9.57
N LYS A 74 9.39 -17.70 8.42
CA LYS A 74 10.43 -18.04 7.46
C LYS A 74 11.84 -17.93 8.05
N LEU A 75 12.07 -16.91 8.86
CA LEU A 75 13.33 -16.75 9.61
C LEU A 75 13.48 -17.84 10.68
N ALA A 76 12.41 -18.13 11.43
CA ALA A 76 12.42 -19.15 12.48
C ALA A 76 12.77 -20.54 11.94
N PHE A 77 12.24 -20.93 10.78
CA PHE A 77 12.59 -22.19 10.09
C PHE A 77 14.03 -22.23 9.53
N LYS A 78 14.75 -21.11 9.51
CA LYS A 78 16.17 -21.05 9.12
C LYS A 78 17.11 -20.89 10.32
N ALA A 79 16.57 -20.54 11.47
CA ALA A 79 17.31 -20.46 12.71
C ALA A 79 17.52 -21.86 13.30
N SER A 80 18.60 -22.00 14.05
CA SER A 80 19.04 -23.26 14.67
C SER A 80 19.49 -23.03 16.12
N ASN A 81 18.90 -22.04 16.79
CA ASN A 81 19.09 -21.85 18.23
C ASN A 81 17.95 -22.55 18.98
N ASP A 82 18.17 -22.86 20.27
CA ASP A 82 17.23 -23.61 21.10
C ASP A 82 15.79 -23.08 21.05
N ALA A 83 15.62 -21.75 21.04
CA ALA A 83 14.30 -21.12 20.94
C ALA A 83 13.61 -21.40 19.59
N ALA A 84 14.36 -21.35 18.49
CA ALA A 84 13.83 -21.67 17.17
C ALA A 84 13.54 -23.17 17.02
N GLU A 85 14.39 -24.04 17.55
CA GLU A 85 14.16 -25.49 17.55
C GLU A 85 12.92 -25.85 18.37
N ALA A 86 12.78 -25.32 19.59
CA ALA A 86 11.59 -25.51 20.42
C ALA A 86 10.31 -25.03 19.72
N PHE A 87 10.37 -23.91 18.98
CA PHE A 87 9.25 -23.43 18.18
C PHE A 87 8.92 -24.35 16.99
N GLN A 88 9.94 -24.83 16.28
CA GLN A 88 9.76 -25.77 15.17
C GLN A 88 9.17 -27.11 15.65
N ASP A 89 9.63 -27.62 16.79
CA ASP A 89 9.13 -28.83 17.43
C ASP A 89 7.69 -28.65 17.88
N TRP A 90 7.37 -27.55 18.55
CA TRP A 90 6.01 -27.22 18.94
C TRP A 90 5.05 -27.19 17.73
N LEU A 91 5.46 -26.54 16.63
CA LEU A 91 4.66 -26.52 15.40
C LEU A 91 4.50 -27.92 14.78
N SER A 92 5.56 -28.71 14.73
CA SER A 92 5.58 -29.98 13.99
C SER A 92 4.99 -31.16 14.76
N ILE A 93 5.07 -31.15 16.10
CA ILE A 93 4.63 -32.24 16.98
C ILE A 93 3.23 -31.96 17.51
N GLU A 94 2.90 -30.71 17.84
CA GLU A 94 1.65 -30.36 18.52
C GLU A 94 0.65 -29.70 17.56
N VAL A 95 1.01 -28.55 16.98
CA VAL A 95 0.08 -27.67 16.27
C VAL A 95 -0.39 -28.30 14.94
N VAL A 96 0.55 -28.61 14.03
CA VAL A 96 0.20 -29.11 12.69
C VAL A 96 -0.52 -30.47 12.76
N PRO A 97 -0.08 -31.43 13.59
CA PRO A 97 -0.81 -32.69 13.76
C PRO A 97 -2.21 -32.50 14.34
N SER A 98 -2.40 -31.58 15.30
CA SER A 98 -3.72 -31.27 15.86
C SER A 98 -4.66 -30.71 14.79
N ILE A 99 -4.21 -29.73 14.00
CA ILE A 99 -4.99 -29.14 12.90
C ILE A 99 -5.40 -30.23 11.90
N ARG A 100 -4.48 -31.13 11.53
CA ARG A 100 -4.78 -32.22 10.59
C ARG A 100 -5.82 -33.21 11.14
N LYS A 101 -5.78 -33.50 12.45
CA LYS A 101 -6.69 -34.48 13.09
C LYS A 101 -8.07 -33.88 13.42
N HIS A 102 -8.11 -32.64 13.89
CA HIS A 102 -9.29 -32.05 14.51
C HIS A 102 -9.83 -30.83 13.77
N GLY A 103 -9.15 -30.37 12.71
CA GLY A 103 -9.55 -29.20 11.92
C GLY A 103 -9.16 -27.85 12.54
N GLY A 104 -8.56 -27.86 13.74
CA GLY A 104 -8.13 -26.65 14.44
C GLY A 104 -7.13 -26.95 15.57
N PHE A 105 -6.59 -25.88 16.14
CA PHE A 105 -5.75 -25.91 17.34
C PHE A 105 -6.28 -24.87 18.34
N LEU A 106 -6.48 -25.30 19.58
CA LEU A 106 -6.84 -24.46 20.71
C LEU A 106 -5.84 -24.75 21.82
N THR A 107 -5.43 -23.71 22.57
CA THR A 107 -4.61 -23.91 23.76
C THR A 107 -5.40 -24.67 24.82
N ALA A 108 -4.72 -25.38 25.72
CA ALA A 108 -5.37 -26.14 26.81
C ALA A 108 -6.34 -25.27 27.63
N GLU A 109 -5.92 -24.06 27.98
CA GLU A 109 -6.76 -23.07 28.66
C GLU A 109 -8.04 -22.75 27.88
N LYS A 110 -7.94 -22.57 26.56
CA LYS A 110 -9.10 -22.25 25.72
C LYS A 110 -10.01 -23.45 25.51
N ILE A 111 -9.46 -24.67 25.51
CA ILE A 111 -10.25 -25.90 25.50
C ILE A 111 -11.07 -26.01 26.78
N GLU A 112 -10.47 -25.77 27.95
CA GLU A 112 -11.18 -25.76 29.23
C GLU A 112 -12.27 -24.68 29.26
N GLU A 113 -11.98 -23.46 28.80
CA GLU A 113 -12.97 -22.38 28.72
C GLU A 113 -14.16 -22.74 27.83
N VAL A 114 -13.91 -23.37 26.67
CA VAL A 114 -14.98 -23.83 25.77
C VAL A 114 -15.78 -25.00 26.35
N LEU A 115 -15.14 -25.89 27.12
CA LEU A 115 -15.82 -26.99 27.79
C LEU A 115 -16.68 -26.50 28.97
N LEU A 116 -16.26 -25.44 29.65
CA LEU A 116 -16.98 -24.83 30.77
C LEU A 116 -18.13 -23.92 30.32
N ASP A 117 -17.95 -23.21 29.20
CA ASP A 117 -18.96 -22.34 28.61
C ASP A 117 -19.02 -22.53 27.07
N PRO A 118 -20.01 -23.28 26.55
CA PRO A 118 -20.21 -23.47 25.11
C PRO A 118 -20.43 -22.16 24.34
N ASP A 119 -20.91 -21.08 24.98
CA ASP A 119 -21.09 -19.77 24.34
C ASP A 119 -19.74 -19.14 23.97
N THR A 120 -18.65 -19.59 24.58
CA THR A 120 -17.29 -19.20 24.20
C THR A 120 -16.99 -19.59 22.76
N LEU A 121 -17.45 -20.76 22.31
CA LEU A 121 -17.27 -21.21 20.93
C LEU A 121 -18.09 -20.34 19.96
N ILE A 122 -19.30 -19.95 20.35
CA ILE A 122 -20.17 -19.06 19.56
C ILE A 122 -19.52 -17.67 19.43
N LYS A 123 -18.99 -17.11 20.52
CA LYS A 123 -18.26 -15.83 20.53
C LYS A 123 -17.00 -15.87 19.67
N LEU A 124 -16.22 -16.96 19.74
CA LEU A 124 -15.05 -17.14 18.87
C LEU A 124 -15.47 -17.18 17.40
N ALA A 125 -16.48 -17.98 17.05
CA ALA A 125 -16.95 -18.12 15.68
C ALA A 125 -17.51 -16.80 15.11
N THR A 126 -18.27 -16.05 15.92
CA THR A 126 -18.82 -14.74 15.51
C THR A 126 -17.72 -13.70 15.30
N ASN A 127 -16.77 -13.58 16.23
CA ASN A 127 -15.61 -12.69 16.05
C ASN A 127 -14.82 -13.01 14.78
N LEU A 128 -14.58 -14.30 14.50
CA LEU A 128 -13.82 -14.75 13.32
C LEU A 128 -14.58 -14.49 12.01
N LYS A 129 -15.91 -14.63 12.04
CA LYS A 129 -16.79 -14.25 10.93
C LYS A 129 -16.74 -12.75 10.66
N GLU A 130 -16.87 -11.92 11.70
CA GLU A 130 -16.80 -10.47 11.56
C GLU A 130 -15.42 -10.00 11.05
N GLU A 131 -14.33 -10.61 11.52
CA GLU A 131 -12.99 -10.28 11.01
C GLU A 131 -12.86 -10.61 9.52
N ARG A 132 -13.37 -11.77 9.09
CA ARG A 132 -13.40 -12.14 7.66
C ARG A 132 -14.22 -11.15 6.84
N GLU A 133 -15.40 -10.78 7.30
CA GLU A 133 -16.26 -9.81 6.60
C GLU A 133 -15.57 -8.45 6.47
N ARG A 134 -14.90 -7.98 7.53
CA ARG A 134 -14.09 -6.75 7.48
C ARG A 134 -12.91 -6.88 6.51
N ARG A 135 -12.17 -8.00 6.51
CA ARG A 135 -11.07 -8.24 5.57
C ARG A 135 -11.54 -8.23 4.13
N ILE A 136 -12.60 -8.97 3.81
CA ILE A 136 -13.18 -9.01 2.45
C ILE A 136 -13.64 -7.61 2.02
N HIS A 137 -14.25 -6.84 2.93
CA HIS A 137 -14.65 -5.47 2.63
C HIS A 137 -13.45 -4.57 2.31
N LEU A 138 -12.37 -4.64 3.10
CA LEU A 138 -11.14 -3.88 2.87
C LEU A 138 -10.41 -4.33 1.60
N GLU A 139 -10.32 -5.64 1.34
CA GLU A 139 -9.71 -6.18 0.11
C GLU A 139 -10.47 -5.75 -1.14
N ASN A 140 -11.82 -5.75 -1.09
CA ASN A 140 -12.65 -5.26 -2.19
C ASN A 140 -12.44 -3.76 -2.44
N GLN A 141 -12.32 -2.93 -1.40
CA GLN A 141 -11.97 -1.52 -1.56
C GLN A 141 -10.60 -1.36 -2.24
N ILE A 142 -9.59 -2.11 -1.78
CA ILE A 142 -8.23 -2.07 -2.35
C ILE A 142 -8.19 -2.58 -3.80
N GLN A 143 -9.00 -3.57 -4.17
CA GLN A 143 -8.99 -4.16 -5.51
C GLN A 143 -9.69 -3.26 -6.55
N VAL A 144 -10.71 -2.50 -6.13
CA VAL A 144 -11.28 -1.40 -6.94
C VAL A 144 -10.25 -0.29 -7.17
N ASP A 145 -9.34 -0.07 -6.21
CA ASP A 145 -8.32 0.99 -6.27
C ASP A 145 -6.99 0.56 -6.94
N ARG A 146 -6.75 -0.73 -7.17
CA ARG A 146 -5.43 -1.28 -7.60
C ARG A 146 -4.86 -0.77 -8.93
N PRO A 147 -5.63 -0.52 -10.00
CA PRO A 147 -5.08 0.11 -11.20
C PRO A 147 -4.74 1.59 -10.99
N TYR A 148 -5.27 2.20 -9.93
CA TYR A 148 -5.29 3.65 -9.75
C TYR A 148 -4.24 4.14 -8.76
N THR A 149 -3.84 3.34 -7.77
CA THR A 149 -2.82 3.78 -6.79
C THR A 149 -1.45 3.96 -7.42
N ASN A 150 -1.01 3.11 -8.35
CA ASN A 150 0.34 3.23 -8.91
C ASN A 150 0.46 4.42 -9.86
N PHE A 151 -0.60 4.67 -10.65
CA PHE A 151 -0.68 5.82 -11.54
C PHE A 151 -0.84 7.14 -10.76
N ALA A 152 -1.75 7.17 -9.77
CA ALA A 152 -1.95 8.33 -8.92
C ALA A 152 -0.73 8.68 -8.06
N LYS A 153 -0.02 7.67 -7.53
CA LYS A 153 1.24 7.85 -6.81
C LYS A 153 2.33 8.42 -7.72
N SER A 154 2.42 7.97 -8.97
CA SER A 154 3.41 8.47 -9.93
C SER A 154 3.18 9.94 -10.28
N ILE A 155 1.92 10.37 -10.40
CA ILE A 155 1.55 11.77 -10.66
C ILE A 155 1.73 12.67 -9.42
N ALA A 156 1.47 12.15 -8.22
CA ALA A 156 1.66 12.90 -6.98
C ALA A 156 3.14 13.27 -6.72
N HIS A 157 4.08 12.50 -7.29
CA HIS A 157 5.52 12.76 -7.14
C HIS A 157 6.13 13.62 -8.26
N SER A 158 5.47 13.78 -9.41
CA SER A 158 5.93 14.68 -10.47
C SER A 158 5.53 16.13 -10.14
N SER A 159 6.52 16.97 -9.82
CA SER A 159 6.35 18.42 -9.58
C SER A 159 5.93 19.22 -10.82
N ASP A 160 5.92 18.59 -12.00
CA ASP A 160 5.77 19.27 -13.27
C ASP A 160 4.32 19.25 -13.78
N SER A 161 3.79 20.43 -14.09
CA SER A 161 2.51 20.58 -14.77
C SER A 161 2.62 20.13 -16.23
N ILE A 162 1.67 19.33 -16.70
CA ILE A 162 1.66 18.79 -18.08
C ILE A 162 0.61 19.47 -18.95
N THR A 163 0.77 19.42 -20.27
CA THR A 163 -0.25 19.91 -21.19
C THR A 163 -1.46 18.97 -21.24
N ILE A 164 -2.64 19.49 -21.61
CA ILE A 164 -3.84 18.66 -21.86
C ILE A 164 -3.58 17.61 -22.96
N GLY A 165 -2.70 17.92 -23.92
CA GLY A 165 -2.28 16.97 -24.95
C GLY A 165 -1.49 15.79 -24.40
N GLU A 166 -0.53 16.04 -23.51
CA GLU A 166 0.21 14.98 -22.81
C GLU A 166 -0.73 14.17 -21.92
N PHE A 167 -1.61 14.84 -21.16
CA PHE A 167 -2.60 14.16 -20.34
C PHE A 167 -3.48 13.19 -21.16
N SER A 168 -3.90 13.58 -22.38
CA SER A 168 -4.66 12.67 -23.27
C SER A 168 -3.89 11.42 -23.69
N LYS A 169 -2.56 11.50 -23.86
CA LYS A 169 -1.73 10.34 -24.17
C LYS A 169 -1.57 9.44 -22.96
N ILE A 170 -1.42 10.04 -21.77
CA ILE A 170 -1.29 9.30 -20.52
C ILE A 170 -2.59 8.55 -20.21
N LEU A 171 -3.76 9.17 -20.42
CA LEU A 171 -5.07 8.53 -20.25
C LEU A 171 -5.25 7.26 -21.11
N ALA A 172 -4.65 7.23 -22.30
CA ALA A 172 -4.70 6.06 -23.17
C ALA A 172 -4.00 4.84 -22.52
N ASN A 173 -2.96 5.06 -21.71
CA ASN A 173 -2.27 3.99 -20.96
C ASN A 173 -3.09 3.47 -19.79
N THR A 174 -4.02 4.28 -19.24
CA THR A 174 -4.91 3.90 -18.14
C THR A 174 -6.24 3.31 -18.62
N GLY A 175 -6.38 3.02 -19.92
CA GLY A 175 -7.57 2.43 -20.52
C GLY A 175 -8.60 3.43 -21.06
N ILE A 176 -8.44 4.73 -20.82
CA ILE A 176 -9.35 5.78 -21.32
C ILE A 176 -8.84 6.30 -22.67
N ARG A 177 -9.36 5.74 -23.76
CA ARG A 177 -8.98 6.15 -25.12
C ARG A 177 -9.72 7.41 -25.57
N ILE A 178 -9.24 8.58 -25.14
CA ILE A 178 -9.74 9.89 -25.58
C ILE A 178 -8.65 10.71 -26.28
N GLY A 179 -8.89 11.10 -27.53
CA GLY A 179 -7.96 11.95 -28.27
C GLY A 179 -7.96 13.40 -27.76
N ARG A 180 -6.82 14.10 -27.91
CA ARG A 180 -6.63 15.50 -27.48
C ARG A 180 -7.83 16.41 -27.77
N ASN A 181 -8.30 16.45 -29.01
CA ASN A 181 -9.39 17.35 -29.40
C ASN A 181 -10.72 16.99 -28.72
N ARG A 182 -11.00 15.69 -28.53
CA ARG A 182 -12.19 15.22 -27.79
C ARG A 182 -12.11 15.60 -26.31
N LEU A 183 -10.92 15.48 -25.72
CA LEU A 183 -10.68 15.90 -24.34
C LEU A 183 -10.90 17.41 -24.15
N PHE A 184 -10.39 18.25 -25.05
CA PHE A 184 -10.66 19.69 -25.03
C PHE A 184 -12.15 20.02 -25.21
N ASN A 185 -12.87 19.26 -26.03
CA ASN A 185 -14.32 19.44 -26.19
C ASN A 185 -15.04 19.11 -24.90
N TRP A 186 -14.77 17.95 -24.30
CA TRP A 186 -15.36 17.52 -23.04
C TRP A 186 -15.07 18.51 -21.92
N LEU A 187 -13.82 18.97 -21.78
CA LEU A 187 -13.45 19.95 -20.76
C LEU A 187 -14.20 21.27 -20.93
N ARG A 188 -14.46 21.70 -22.16
CA ARG A 188 -15.27 22.89 -22.45
C ARG A 188 -16.73 22.63 -22.12
N GLU A 189 -17.30 21.51 -22.55
CA GLU A 189 -18.70 21.15 -22.32
C GLU A 189 -19.04 21.09 -20.83
N GLN A 190 -18.18 20.46 -20.03
CA GLN A 190 -18.27 20.36 -18.58
C GLN A 190 -17.91 21.66 -17.83
N GLY A 191 -17.51 22.71 -18.55
CA GLY A 191 -17.26 24.04 -17.97
C GLY A 191 -15.89 24.20 -17.31
N TYR A 192 -14.96 23.26 -17.47
CA TYR A 192 -13.57 23.42 -16.99
C TYR A 192 -12.80 24.48 -17.77
N LEU A 193 -13.04 24.56 -19.09
CA LEU A 193 -12.41 25.53 -19.97
C LEU A 193 -13.44 26.47 -20.60
N ILE A 194 -13.00 27.69 -20.92
CA ILE A 194 -13.80 28.70 -21.60
C ILE A 194 -14.15 28.24 -23.02
N LYS A 195 -15.44 28.29 -23.37
CA LYS A 195 -15.99 27.73 -24.62
C LYS A 195 -15.69 28.57 -25.88
N ARG A 196 -15.70 29.90 -25.75
CA ARG A 196 -15.69 30.87 -26.87
C ARG A 196 -14.91 32.14 -26.46
N GLY A 197 -14.53 32.96 -27.46
CA GLY A 197 -13.84 34.24 -27.23
C GLY A 197 -12.31 34.14 -27.29
N ARG A 198 -11.64 35.23 -26.92
CA ARG A 198 -10.17 35.36 -26.95
C ARG A 198 -9.47 34.39 -26.01
N GLU A 199 -10.13 34.03 -24.91
CA GLU A 199 -9.63 33.12 -23.88
C GLU A 199 -10.09 31.67 -24.08
N LYS A 200 -10.52 31.30 -25.31
CA LYS A 200 -10.94 29.94 -25.60
C LYS A 200 -9.84 28.94 -25.23
N ASN A 201 -10.22 27.89 -24.51
CA ASN A 201 -9.34 26.87 -23.93
C ASN A 201 -8.56 27.28 -22.67
N ASN A 202 -8.70 28.52 -22.18
CA ASN A 202 -8.22 28.88 -20.85
C ASN A 202 -9.14 28.24 -19.79
N PRO A 203 -8.59 27.83 -18.64
CA PRO A 203 -9.38 27.30 -17.54
C PRO A 203 -10.20 28.40 -16.88
N GLN A 204 -11.36 28.04 -16.32
CA GLN A 204 -12.11 28.97 -15.48
C GLN A 204 -11.29 29.35 -14.25
N GLN A 205 -11.41 30.60 -13.80
CA GLN A 205 -10.67 31.12 -12.64
C GLN A 205 -10.85 30.22 -11.40
N VAL A 206 -12.06 29.73 -11.17
CA VAL A 206 -12.38 28.81 -10.06
C VAL A 206 -11.49 27.56 -10.03
N TYR A 207 -11.08 27.02 -11.19
CA TYR A 207 -10.23 25.84 -11.26
C TYR A 207 -8.73 26.17 -11.22
N ILE A 208 -8.35 27.41 -11.53
CA ILE A 208 -7.01 27.94 -11.26
C ILE A 208 -6.85 28.12 -9.74
N ASP A 209 -7.81 28.76 -9.08
CA ASP A 209 -7.79 29.03 -7.64
C ASP A 209 -7.77 27.74 -6.81
N ARG A 210 -8.40 26.68 -7.30
CA ARG A 210 -8.35 25.33 -6.70
C ARG A 210 -7.02 24.60 -6.92
N GLY A 211 -6.13 25.15 -7.75
CA GLY A 211 -4.81 24.62 -8.07
C GLY A 211 -4.85 23.45 -9.06
N PHE A 212 -5.90 23.32 -9.88
CA PHE A 212 -6.00 22.23 -10.86
C PHE A 212 -5.32 22.57 -12.19
N PHE A 213 -5.35 23.84 -12.59
CA PHE A 213 -4.73 24.31 -13.81
C PHE A 213 -3.75 25.44 -13.55
N GLN A 214 -2.79 25.57 -14.47
CA GLN A 214 -1.86 26.70 -14.55
C GLN A 214 -1.82 27.20 -15.99
N LEU A 215 -1.57 28.50 -16.16
CA LEU A 215 -1.38 29.10 -17.48
C LEU A 215 0.11 29.38 -17.71
N LYS A 216 0.61 28.98 -18.87
CA LYS A 216 1.95 29.34 -19.35
C LYS A 216 1.82 30.21 -20.58
N GLU A 217 2.39 31.41 -20.53
CA GLU A 217 2.50 32.29 -21.67
C GLU A 217 3.76 31.96 -22.48
N SER A 218 3.64 31.97 -23.81
CA SER A 218 4.75 31.85 -24.73
C SER A 218 4.65 32.92 -25.81
N ILE A 219 5.78 33.53 -26.15
CA ILE A 219 5.87 34.47 -27.25
C ILE A 219 6.09 33.67 -28.53
N VAL A 220 5.26 33.92 -29.53
CA VAL A 220 5.38 33.33 -30.87
C VAL A 220 5.76 34.46 -31.83
N HIS A 221 7.01 34.43 -32.27
CA HIS A 221 7.50 35.36 -33.30
C HIS A 221 6.81 35.04 -34.63
N THR A 222 6.02 36.00 -35.12
CA THR A 222 5.33 35.91 -36.41
C THR A 222 5.87 37.01 -37.33
N ILE A 223 5.70 36.86 -38.65
CA ILE A 223 6.15 37.83 -39.66
C ILE A 223 5.58 39.24 -39.41
N ASP A 224 4.38 39.33 -38.79
CA ASP A 224 3.68 40.57 -38.44
C ASP A 224 3.91 41.05 -37.00
N GLY A 225 4.79 40.40 -36.22
CA GLY A 225 5.13 40.76 -34.84
C GLY A 225 5.00 39.62 -33.82
N ASP A 226 5.31 39.94 -32.56
CA ASP A 226 5.28 38.99 -31.45
C ASP A 226 3.85 38.77 -30.93
N LEU A 227 3.37 37.52 -31.00
CA LEU A 227 2.06 37.14 -30.48
C LEU A 227 2.22 36.35 -29.18
N THR A 228 1.64 36.84 -28.09
CA THR A 228 1.57 36.10 -26.83
C THR A 228 0.50 35.01 -26.91
N ARG A 229 0.90 33.75 -26.74
CA ARG A 229 0.01 32.58 -26.71
C ARG A 229 -0.03 31.96 -25.32
N THR A 230 -1.23 31.75 -24.81
CA THR A 230 -1.45 31.12 -23.51
C THR A 230 -1.68 29.62 -23.70
N THR A 231 -1.01 28.80 -22.90
CA THR A 231 -1.15 27.34 -22.88
C THR A 231 -1.64 26.88 -21.51
N THR A 232 -2.74 26.13 -21.50
CA THR A 232 -3.30 25.54 -20.29
C THR A 232 -2.56 24.26 -19.90
N LEU A 233 -2.05 24.25 -18.68
CA LEU A 233 -1.33 23.14 -18.05
C LEU A 233 -2.15 22.57 -16.88
N LEU A 234 -1.94 21.28 -16.62
CA LEU A 234 -2.59 20.48 -15.59
C LEU A 234 -1.58 20.13 -14.51
N THR A 235 -1.89 20.53 -13.27
CA THR A 235 -1.08 20.18 -12.10
C THR A 235 -1.30 18.70 -11.74
N GLY A 236 -0.42 18.09 -10.94
CA GLY A 236 -0.64 16.73 -10.44
C GLY A 236 -2.00 16.57 -9.73
N LYS A 237 -2.42 17.60 -8.97
CA LYS A 237 -3.75 17.66 -8.35
C LYS A 237 -4.89 17.70 -9.37
N GLY A 238 -4.74 18.50 -10.44
CA GLY A 238 -5.73 18.59 -11.52
C GLY A 238 -5.82 17.30 -12.34
N GLN A 239 -4.71 16.60 -12.56
CA GLN A 239 -4.68 15.31 -13.25
C GLN A 239 -5.49 14.25 -12.49
N LEU A 240 -5.31 14.13 -11.17
CA LEU A 240 -6.09 13.22 -10.33
C LEU A 240 -7.59 13.55 -10.38
N TYR A 241 -7.93 14.83 -10.18
CA TYR A 241 -9.31 15.29 -10.20
C TYR A 241 -10.02 15.00 -11.53
N LEU A 242 -9.39 15.31 -12.67
CA LEU A 242 -9.98 15.05 -13.98
C LEU A 242 -10.04 13.56 -14.32
N LEU A 243 -9.06 12.77 -13.87
CA LEU A 243 -9.05 11.33 -14.09
C LEU A 243 -10.31 10.68 -13.52
N ASP A 244 -10.68 11.01 -12.27
CA ASP A 244 -11.87 10.45 -11.65
C ASP A 244 -13.15 10.88 -12.38
N LYS A 245 -13.25 12.15 -12.77
CA LYS A 245 -14.39 12.66 -13.54
C LYS A 245 -14.50 12.02 -14.93
N LEU A 246 -13.38 11.69 -15.56
CA LEU A 246 -13.37 11.02 -16.86
C LEU A 246 -13.75 9.54 -16.75
N LYS A 247 -13.41 8.84 -15.67
CA LYS A 247 -13.89 7.47 -15.45
C LYS A 247 -15.41 7.41 -15.30
N GLU A 248 -15.96 8.28 -14.47
CA GLU A 248 -17.42 8.40 -14.29
C GLU A 248 -18.12 8.61 -15.64
N ALA A 249 -17.50 9.36 -16.56
CA ALA A 249 -18.07 9.70 -17.85
C ALA A 249 -17.85 8.65 -18.97
N PHE A 250 -16.80 7.83 -18.91
CA PHE A 250 -16.37 6.97 -20.02
C PHE A 250 -16.20 5.48 -19.67
N CYS A 251 -16.32 5.09 -18.39
CA CYS A 251 -16.18 3.70 -17.93
C CYS A 251 -17.43 3.17 -17.20
N ALA A 252 -18.54 3.91 -17.24
CA ALA A 252 -19.87 3.45 -16.78
C ALA A 252 -20.58 2.62 -17.86
#